data_AF-A0A965Y0K6-F1
#
_entry.id   AF-A0A965Y0K6-F1
#
_cell.length_a   1.000
_cell.length_b   1.000
_cell.length_c   1.000
_cell.angle_alpha   90.00
_cell.angle_beta   90.00
_cell.angle_gamma   90.00
#
_symmetry.space_group_name_H-M   'P 1'
#
loop_
_entity.id
_entity.type
_entity.pdbx_description
1 polymer ?
#
loop_
_entity_poly.entity_id
_entity_poly.type
_entity_poly.pdbx_seq_one_letter_code
_entity_poly.pdbx_strand_id
1 'polypeptide(L)' 'SKEDIETTRRLMEAGEMMGIRVVDHLIVAAGGSVSLRQLGYL' A
#
# COMPACT_ATOMS: atom_id res chain seq x y z
N SER A 1 4.70 9.33 1.90
CA SER A 1 5.84 9.94 1.18
C SER A 1 5.88 9.41 -0.26
N LYS A 2 6.76 9.90 -1.14
CA LYS A 2 6.90 9.29 -2.49
C LYS A 2 7.41 7.84 -2.42
N GLU A 3 8.31 7.57 -1.49
CA GLU A 3 8.91 6.23 -1.29
C GLU A 3 7.88 5.19 -0.84
N ASP A 4 6.94 5.55 0.04
CA ASP A 4 5.85 4.65 0.47
C ASP A 4 4.97 4.24 -0.70
N ILE A 5 4.64 5.19 -1.59
CA ILE A 5 3.81 4.95 -2.78
C ILE A 5 4.54 4.02 -3.75
N GLU A 6 5.82 4.28 -4.02
CA GLU A 6 6.61 3.45 -4.93
C GLU A 6 6.82 2.03 -4.39
N THR A 7 7.05 1.90 -3.08
CA THR A 7 7.12 0.60 -2.41
C THR A 7 5.80 -0.15 -2.54
N THR A 8 4.68 0.52 -2.28
CA THR A 8 3.33 -0.07 -2.42
C THR A 8 3.07 -0.56 -3.83
N ARG A 9 3.42 0.25 -4.84
CA ARG A 9 3.26 -0.12 -6.25
C ARG A 9 4.06 -1.38 -6.61
N ARG A 10 5.32 -1.46 -6.19
CA ARG A 10 6.16 -2.65 -6.43
C ARG A 10 5.61 -3.91 -5.76
N LEU A 11 5.04 -3.77 -4.56
CA LEU A 11 4.36 -4.87 -3.87
C LEU A 11 3.09 -5.32 -4.60
N MET A 12 2.32 -4.39 -5.16
CA MET A 12 1.15 -4.72 -5.98
C MET A 12 1.54 -5.48 -7.25
N GLU A 13 2.56 -5.00 -7.97
CA GLU A 13 3.08 -5.65 -9.18
C GLU A 13 3.60 -7.07 -8.85
N ALA A 14 4.33 -7.23 -7.74
CA ALA A 14 4.78 -8.54 -7.27
C ALA A 14 3.62 -9.47 -6.89
N GLY A 15 2.62 -8.94 -6.18
CA GLY A 15 1.42 -9.66 -5.80
C GLY A 15 0.64 -10.16 -7.02
N GLU A 16 0.47 -9.31 -8.04
CA GLU A 16 -0.21 -9.67 -9.29
C GLU A 16 0.48 -10.85 -9.99
N MET A 17 1.81 -10.84 -10.10
CA MET A 17 2.57 -11.96 -10.66
C MET A 17 2.40 -13.26 -9.88
N MET A 18 2.17 -13.18 -8.57
CA MET A 18 1.98 -14.34 -7.70
C MET A 18 0.50 -14.76 -7.55
N GLY A 19 -0.43 -14.04 -8.19
CA GLY A 19 -1.87 -14.25 -7.99
C GLY A 19 -2.38 -13.84 -6.60
N ILE A 20 -1.63 -12.99 -5.90
CA ILE A 20 -1.93 -12.52 -4.54
C ILE A 20 -2.28 -11.04 -4.59
N ARG A 21 -3.52 -10.68 -4.25
CA ARG A 21 -3.96 -9.28 -4.22
C ARG A 21 -3.51 -8.57 -2.95
N VAL A 22 -2.83 -7.43 -3.09
CA VAL A 22 -2.62 -6.49 -1.99
C VAL A 22 -3.95 -5.82 -1.66
N VAL A 23 -4.44 -6.03 -0.44
CA VAL A 23 -5.76 -5.54 -0.03
C VAL A 23 -5.71 -4.08 0.41
N ASP A 24 -4.67 -3.72 1.17
CA ASP A 24 -4.42 -2.36 1.65
C ASP A 24 -2.97 -2.22 2.12
N HIS A 25 -2.49 -0.98 2.20
CA HIS A 25 -1.27 -0.61 2.92
C HIS A 25 -1.62 0.39 4.00
N LEU A 26 -1.53 -0.04 5.25
CA LEU A 26 -1.87 0.76 6.43
C LEU A 26 -0.60 1.34 7.04
N ILE A 27 -0.49 2.67 7.08
CA ILE A 27 0.57 3.37 7.80
C ILE A 27 0.06 3.66 9.21
N VAL A 28 0.79 3.24 10.24
CA VAL A 28 0.40 3.37 11.65
C VAL A 28 1.38 4.26 12.40
N ALA A 29 0.86 5.18 13.20
CA ALA A 29 1.62 6.09 14.06
C ALA A 29 0.91 6.24 15.42
N ALA A 30 1.57 6.90 16.37
CA ALA A 30 1.02 7.12 17.71
C ALA A 30 -0.34 7.84 17.71
N GLY A 31 -0.57 8.72 16.74
CA GLY A 31 -1.82 9.49 16.61
C GLY A 31 -2.92 8.84 15.76
N GLY A 32 -2.70 7.64 15.21
CA GLY A 32 -3.68 6.94 14.39
C GLY A 32 -3.08 6.22 13.19
N SER A 33 -3.93 5.92 12.21
CA SER A 33 -3.55 5.18 11.02
C SER A 33 -4.12 5.77 9.74
N VAL A 34 -3.42 5.57 8.63
CA VAL A 34 -3.83 6.01 7.29
C VAL A 34 -3.81 4.82 6.34
N SER A 35 -4.94 4.58 5.67
CA SER A 35 -5.07 3.59 4.60
C SER A 35 -4.71 4.22 3.27
N LEU A 36 -3.69 3.67 2.59
CA LEU A 36 -3.34 4.13 1.25
C LEU A 36 -4.44 3.81 0.23
N ARG A 37 -5.24 2.75 0.45
CA ARG A 37 -6.40 2.47 -0.38
C ARG A 37 -7.49 3.53 -0.23
N GLN A 38 -7.80 3.96 0.99
CA GLN A 38 -8.80 5.02 1.22
C GLN A 38 -8.36 6.37 0.63
N LEU A 39 -7.06 6.61 0.55
CA LEU A 39 -6.49 7.79 -0.10
C LEU A 39 -6.39 7.68 -1.63
N GLY A 40 -6.72 6.53 -2.23
CA GLY A 40 -6.71 6.32 -3.68
C GLY A 40 -5.33 6.02 -4.29
N TYR A 41 -4.39 5.51 -3.49
CA TYR A 41 -3.05 5.11 -3.96
C TYR A 41 -2.91 3.63 -4.32
N LEU A 42 -3.95 2.82 -4.09
CA LEU A 42 -4.09 1.43 -4.57
C LEU A 42 -5.28 1.35 -5.52
#